data_AF-Q0RC64-F1
#
_entry.id   AF-Q0RC64-F1
#
_cell.length_a   1.000
_cell.length_b   1.000
_cell.length_c   1.000
_cell.angle_alpha   90.00
_cell.angle_beta   90.00
_cell.angle_gamma   90.00
#
_symmetry.space_group_name_H-M   'P 1'
#
loop_
_entity.id
_entity.type
_entity.pdbx_description
1 polymer ?
#
loop_
_entity_poly.entity_id
_entity_poly.type
_entity_poly.pdbx_seq_one_letter_code
_entity_poly.pdbx_strand_id
1 'polypeptide(L)'
;MNPATLAASRRFPLVGRPRPACPALPDRVNEIADIAQGAVQEGADGLAEGAHALNKAALVASDCGMPTLARDLCWQHINIYRSADRPLTVLQTRYMLEPVLNLARLHFRAGADDRALRLLTSMYRAVTSHTDLVVDGHALPSTGLTGTRHDHHKLREWVWLHLVGDGIRALALAGRWDDAVAHARAHRGIGLHLMEGRQAKILAHCLNGRPAAAITALAGSTPEQPWELQVASCLNVMCTDGTPASRNIDEMIEHFVGQEPMPGYVVFRAQLGLTVATLARTTDRAAANGVLAQVADEVIKAGDGYAARDVLRHPDTRAADLTSEQGSALVDVLTSSGLEAGRLPEPLLRSLLSSARTAAEALNSSIPLRDHLVAVEASPRPGVHLNARNCAPGLPAEQPGVEGGETDPVRPRGSRGHRLADLP
;
A
#
# COMPACT_ATOMS: atom_id res chain seq x y z
N MET A 1 -30.39 15.24 -6.50
CA MET A 1 -29.29 14.26 -6.35
C MET A 1 -29.91 12.88 -6.21
N ASN A 2 -29.50 11.91 -7.03
CA ASN A 2 -30.01 10.54 -6.95
C ASN A 2 -29.58 9.90 -5.59
N PRO A 3 -30.51 9.40 -4.75
CA PRO A 3 -30.18 8.76 -3.47
C PRO A 3 -29.22 7.58 -3.59
N ALA A 4 -29.31 6.79 -4.67
CA ALA A 4 -28.40 5.68 -4.94
C ALA A 4 -26.97 6.17 -5.21
N THR A 5 -26.82 7.26 -5.98
CA THR A 5 -25.52 7.91 -6.21
C THR A 5 -24.90 8.39 -4.89
N LEU A 6 -25.70 9.01 -4.02
CA LEU A 6 -25.22 9.46 -2.71
C LEU A 6 -24.78 8.27 -1.84
N ALA A 7 -25.58 7.20 -1.78
CA ALA A 7 -25.26 5.99 -1.01
C ALA A 7 -23.99 5.29 -1.55
N ALA A 8 -23.90 5.10 -2.86
CA ALA A 8 -22.77 4.49 -3.55
C ALA A 8 -21.48 5.29 -3.34
N SER A 9 -21.54 6.63 -3.40
CA SER A 9 -20.37 7.49 -3.25
C SER A 9 -19.63 7.24 -1.93
N ARG A 10 -20.34 7.04 -0.81
CA ARG A 10 -19.76 6.87 0.52
C ARG A 10 -18.78 5.70 0.65
N ARG A 11 -18.85 4.73 -0.26
CA ARG A 11 -18.01 3.51 -0.23
C ARG A 11 -17.48 3.15 -1.62
N PHE A 12 -17.42 4.13 -2.51
CA PHE A 12 -16.98 3.90 -3.88
C PHE A 12 -15.56 3.33 -3.89
N PRO A 13 -15.27 2.28 -4.70
CA PRO A 13 -13.99 1.58 -4.69
C PRO A 13 -12.91 2.40 -5.39
N LEU A 14 -12.41 3.45 -4.73
CA LEU A 14 -11.48 4.41 -5.35
C LEU A 14 -10.15 3.79 -5.82
N VAL A 15 -9.79 2.60 -5.35
CA VAL A 15 -8.41 2.08 -5.43
C VAL A 15 -8.38 0.70 -6.05
N GLY A 16 -8.01 0.65 -7.32
CA GLY A 16 -7.65 -0.59 -8.01
C GLY A 16 -6.19 -0.98 -7.73
N ARG A 17 -5.84 -1.23 -6.45
CA ARG A 17 -4.51 -1.76 -6.09
C ARG A 17 -4.63 -2.97 -5.19
N PRO A 18 -3.71 -3.95 -5.31
CA PRO A 18 -3.63 -5.05 -4.37
C PRO A 18 -3.45 -4.53 -2.95
N ARG A 19 -4.08 -5.20 -1.98
CA ARG A 19 -3.88 -4.93 -0.56
C ARG A 19 -3.40 -6.20 0.14
N PRO A 20 -2.64 -6.07 1.25
CA PRO A 20 -2.39 -7.20 2.12
C PRO A 20 -3.72 -7.86 2.51
N ALA A 21 -3.80 -9.17 2.32
CA ALA A 21 -4.96 -9.94 2.74
C ALA A 21 -5.11 -9.90 4.27
N CYS A 22 -6.33 -10.08 4.75
CA CYS A 22 -6.63 -10.21 6.17
C CYS A 22 -7.18 -11.61 6.50
N PRO A 23 -6.35 -12.67 6.42
CA PRO A 23 -6.76 -14.02 6.79
C PRO A 23 -6.92 -14.14 8.31
N ALA A 24 -7.14 -15.37 8.79
CA ALA A 24 -7.25 -15.66 10.21
C ALA A 24 -6.05 -15.12 11.00
N LEU A 25 -6.33 -14.60 12.19
CA LEU A 25 -5.34 -13.95 13.03
C LEU A 25 -4.13 -14.83 13.38
N PRO A 26 -4.27 -16.13 13.69
CA PRO A 26 -3.12 -17.01 13.92
C PRO A 26 -2.17 -17.06 12.72
N ASP A 27 -2.70 -17.13 11.49
CA ASP A 27 -1.89 -17.21 10.27
C ASP A 27 -1.05 -15.94 10.09
N ARG A 28 -1.66 -14.77 10.33
CA ARG A 28 -0.97 -13.48 10.25
C ARG A 28 0.15 -13.35 11.27
N VAL A 29 -0.06 -13.85 12.49
CA VAL A 29 0.95 -13.83 13.56
C VAL A 29 2.07 -14.82 13.29
N ASN A 30 1.76 -16.02 12.79
CA ASN A 30 2.75 -17.00 12.38
C ASN A 30 3.61 -16.49 11.22
N GLU A 31 2.99 -15.85 10.23
CA GLU A 31 3.73 -15.26 9.11
C GLU A 31 4.74 -14.20 9.58
N ILE A 32 4.37 -13.36 10.56
CA ILE A 32 5.31 -12.40 11.16
C ILE A 32 6.48 -13.11 11.85
N ALA A 33 6.21 -14.21 12.55
CA ALA A 33 7.23 -15.01 13.21
C ALA A 33 8.20 -15.62 12.18
N ASP A 34 7.67 -16.15 11.08
CA ASP A 34 8.47 -16.72 9.99
C ASP A 34 9.36 -15.66 9.32
N ILE A 35 8.80 -14.47 9.01
CA ILE A 35 9.57 -13.36 8.44
C ILE A 35 10.66 -12.89 9.42
N ALA A 36 10.34 -12.74 10.71
CA ALA A 36 11.30 -12.32 11.72
C ALA A 36 12.45 -13.34 11.87
N GLN A 37 12.14 -14.64 11.79
CA GLN A 37 13.14 -15.69 11.83
C GLN A 37 14.00 -15.73 10.56
N GLY A 38 13.40 -15.46 9.40
CA GLY A 38 14.11 -15.28 8.13
C GLY A 38 15.12 -14.12 8.20
N ALA A 39 14.71 -12.98 8.75
CA ALA A 39 15.60 -11.82 8.94
C ALA A 39 16.86 -12.17 9.77
N VAL A 40 16.70 -12.98 10.82
CA VAL A 40 17.84 -13.46 11.63
C VAL A 40 18.76 -14.37 10.83
N GLN A 41 18.21 -15.25 10.00
CA GLN A 41 18.99 -16.19 9.20
C GLN A 41 19.82 -15.48 8.12
N GLU A 42 19.33 -14.36 7.59
CA GLU A 42 20.03 -13.54 6.59
C GLU A 42 21.06 -12.58 7.22
N GLY A 43 21.03 -12.38 8.54
CA GLY A 43 22.02 -11.60 9.27
C GLY A 43 22.11 -10.15 8.79
N ALA A 44 23.26 -9.78 8.20
CA ALA A 44 23.48 -8.41 7.72
C ALA A 44 22.54 -8.02 6.56
N ASP A 45 22.02 -9.01 5.81
CA ASP A 45 21.14 -8.77 4.66
C ASP A 45 19.65 -8.73 5.03
N GLY A 46 19.27 -9.15 6.25
CA GLY A 46 17.88 -9.24 6.71
C GLY A 46 17.18 -7.91 7.02
N LEU A 47 17.67 -6.80 6.46
CA LEU A 47 17.11 -5.45 6.65
C LEU A 47 15.65 -5.38 6.19
N ALA A 48 15.34 -5.94 5.02
CA ALA A 48 14.01 -5.85 4.41
C ALA A 48 12.98 -6.66 5.19
N GLU A 49 13.35 -7.89 5.57
CA GLU A 49 12.55 -8.86 6.30
C GLU A 49 12.28 -8.34 7.72
N GLY A 50 13.31 -7.82 8.40
CA GLY A 50 13.17 -7.22 9.73
C GLY A 50 12.22 -6.02 9.72
N ALA A 51 12.39 -5.10 8.75
CA ALA A 51 11.48 -3.97 8.57
C ALA A 51 10.05 -4.43 8.25
N HIS A 52 9.90 -5.44 7.39
CA HIS A 52 8.61 -5.98 6.99
C HIS A 52 7.86 -6.62 8.17
N ALA A 53 8.52 -7.45 8.98
CA ALA A 53 7.95 -8.06 10.17
C ALA A 53 7.46 -7.01 11.19
N LEU A 54 8.27 -5.98 11.46
CA LEU A 54 7.90 -4.88 12.35
C LEU A 54 6.69 -4.09 11.85
N ASN A 55 6.69 -3.74 10.56
CA ASN A 55 5.59 -3.01 9.93
C ASN A 55 4.29 -3.83 9.98
N LYS A 56 4.38 -5.14 9.72
CA LYS A 56 3.25 -6.07 9.77
C LYS A 56 2.73 -6.31 11.19
N ALA A 57 3.61 -6.35 12.19
CA ALA A 57 3.22 -6.43 13.59
C ALA A 57 2.40 -5.22 14.04
N ALA A 58 2.83 -4.01 13.68
CA ALA A 58 2.08 -2.79 13.94
C ALA A 58 0.71 -2.78 13.23
N LEU A 59 0.65 -3.29 11.99
CA LEU A 59 -0.61 -3.44 11.24
C LEU A 59 -1.58 -4.41 11.94
N VAL A 60 -1.11 -5.57 12.38
CA VAL A 60 -1.94 -6.55 13.13
C VAL A 60 -2.49 -5.93 14.41
N ALA A 61 -1.64 -5.27 15.22
CA ALA A 61 -2.10 -4.59 16.43
C ALA A 61 -3.16 -3.51 16.12
N SER A 62 -2.96 -2.74 15.05
CA SER A 62 -3.91 -1.72 14.60
C SER A 62 -5.25 -2.34 14.20
N ASP A 63 -5.20 -3.44 13.44
CA ASP A 63 -6.36 -4.20 12.99
C ASP A 63 -7.16 -4.82 14.12
N CYS A 64 -6.49 -5.33 15.14
CA CYS A 64 -7.13 -5.84 16.34
C CYS A 64 -7.72 -4.75 17.24
N GLY A 65 -7.67 -3.47 16.84
CA GLY A 65 -8.21 -2.36 17.63
C GLY A 65 -7.35 -2.01 18.84
N MET A 66 -6.04 -2.23 18.77
CA MET A 66 -5.08 -1.90 19.84
C MET A 66 -4.20 -0.71 19.44
N PRO A 67 -4.74 0.52 19.33
CA PRO A 67 -4.04 1.67 18.74
C PRO A 67 -2.78 2.08 19.50
N THR A 68 -2.76 1.93 20.83
CA THR A 68 -1.57 2.20 21.65
C THR A 68 -0.45 1.24 21.31
N LEU A 69 -0.73 -0.07 21.30
CA LEU A 69 0.27 -1.08 20.94
C LEU A 69 0.77 -0.89 19.50
N ALA A 70 -0.13 -0.62 18.56
CA ALA A 70 0.24 -0.34 17.16
C ALA A 70 1.18 0.86 17.05
N ARG A 71 0.91 1.93 17.82
CA ARG A 71 1.75 3.12 17.89
C ARG A 71 3.11 2.80 18.51
N ASP A 72 3.16 2.03 19.58
CA ASP A 72 4.40 1.65 20.25
C ASP A 72 5.30 0.82 19.32
N LEU A 73 4.71 -0.14 18.59
CA LEU A 73 5.42 -0.93 17.57
C LEU A 73 5.93 -0.06 16.40
N CYS A 74 5.14 0.93 15.95
CA CYS A 74 5.61 1.89 14.94
C CYS A 74 6.82 2.68 15.44
N TRP A 75 6.79 3.18 16.67
CA TRP A 75 7.91 3.93 17.25
C TRP A 75 9.12 3.06 17.53
N GLN A 76 8.94 1.82 17.97
CA GLN A 76 10.04 0.85 18.08
C GLN A 76 10.77 0.70 16.75
N HIS A 77 10.04 0.55 15.65
CA HIS A 77 10.61 0.46 14.31
C HIS A 77 11.34 1.76 13.89
N ILE A 78 10.70 2.93 14.06
CA ILE A 78 11.30 4.24 13.72
C ILE A 78 12.61 4.47 14.50
N ASN A 79 12.62 4.12 15.78
CA ASN A 79 13.73 4.43 16.68
C ASN A 79 15.02 3.69 16.31
N ILE A 80 14.94 2.55 15.63
CA ILE A 80 16.11 1.80 15.14
C ILE A 80 16.89 2.67 14.15
N TYR A 81 16.21 3.29 13.18
CA TYR A 81 16.84 4.20 12.23
C TYR A 81 17.23 5.54 12.85
N ARG A 82 16.39 6.08 13.74
CA ARG A 82 16.66 7.38 14.40
C ARG A 82 17.92 7.34 15.26
N SER A 83 18.27 6.17 15.78
CA SER A 83 19.45 5.97 16.63
C SER A 83 20.72 5.66 15.83
N ALA A 84 20.65 5.60 14.50
CA ALA A 84 21.80 5.34 13.65
C ALA A 84 22.75 6.55 13.61
N ASP A 85 24.02 6.34 13.99
CA ASP A 85 25.07 7.37 14.01
C ASP A 85 25.71 7.61 12.61
N ARG A 86 24.87 7.65 11.57
CA ARG A 86 25.29 7.86 10.17
C ARG A 86 24.12 8.32 9.30
N PRO A 87 24.39 8.98 8.17
CA PRO A 87 23.34 9.25 7.19
C PRO A 87 22.69 7.95 6.71
N LEU A 88 21.37 7.92 6.70
CA LEU A 88 20.62 6.76 6.23
C LEU A 88 20.78 6.59 4.71
N THR A 89 20.67 5.35 4.24
CA THR A 89 20.43 5.12 2.82
C THR A 89 19.00 5.53 2.45
N VAL A 90 18.75 5.80 1.18
CA VAL A 90 17.39 6.02 0.67
C VAL A 90 16.46 4.84 1.01
N LEU A 91 16.97 3.61 0.93
CA LEU A 91 16.23 2.40 1.29
C LEU A 91 15.88 2.35 2.79
N GLN A 92 16.85 2.61 3.67
CA GLN A 92 16.61 2.69 5.11
C GLN A 92 15.61 3.79 5.46
N THR A 93 15.68 4.93 4.77
CA THR A 93 14.71 6.03 4.95
C THR A 93 13.31 5.59 4.53
N ARG A 94 13.17 4.84 3.42
CA ARG A 94 11.88 4.26 3.04
C ARG A 94 11.31 3.39 4.15
N TYR A 95 12.10 2.45 4.67
CA TYR A 95 11.66 1.57 5.76
C TYR A 95 11.35 2.32 7.05
N MET A 96 12.09 3.39 7.38
CA MET A 96 11.77 4.28 8.51
C MET A 96 10.43 5.01 8.31
N LEU A 97 10.06 5.35 7.06
CA LEU A 97 8.83 6.08 6.76
C LEU A 97 7.59 5.18 6.64
N GLU A 98 7.74 3.88 6.38
CA GLU A 98 6.61 2.92 6.40
C GLU A 98 5.77 2.97 7.69
N PRO A 99 6.34 2.91 8.91
CA PRO A 99 5.57 3.06 10.14
C PRO A 99 4.94 4.46 10.30
N VAL A 100 5.47 5.50 9.66
CA VAL A 100 4.84 6.84 9.66
C VAL A 100 3.50 6.81 8.91
N LEU A 101 3.39 6.02 7.83
CA LEU A 101 2.11 5.80 7.15
C LEU A 101 1.10 5.09 8.06
N ASN A 102 1.56 4.12 8.85
CA ASN A 102 0.70 3.45 9.82
C ASN A 102 0.22 4.41 10.91
N LEU A 103 1.07 5.33 11.38
CA LEU A 103 0.65 6.41 12.28
C LEU A 103 -0.43 7.31 11.62
N ALA A 104 -0.29 7.65 10.34
CA ALA A 104 -1.32 8.39 9.61
C ALA A 104 -2.64 7.59 9.51
N ARG A 105 -2.56 6.28 9.25
CA ARG A 105 -3.71 5.38 9.21
C ARG A 105 -4.40 5.24 10.57
N LEU A 106 -3.65 5.24 11.68
CA LEU A 106 -4.22 5.29 13.03
C LEU A 106 -5.01 6.59 13.25
N HIS A 107 -4.51 7.73 12.76
CA HIS A 107 -5.24 8.99 12.82
C HIS A 107 -6.54 8.95 12.00
N PHE A 108 -6.54 8.39 10.79
CA PHE A 108 -7.77 8.18 10.02
C PHE A 108 -8.78 7.29 10.77
N ARG A 109 -8.33 6.18 11.37
CA ARG A 109 -9.20 5.29 12.18
C ARG A 109 -9.81 6.01 13.39
N ALA A 110 -9.10 6.98 13.95
CA ALA A 110 -9.58 7.81 15.06
C ALA A 110 -10.44 9.01 14.62
N GLY A 111 -10.74 9.16 13.31
CA GLY A 111 -11.47 10.32 12.77
C GLY A 111 -10.68 11.63 12.78
N ALA A 112 -9.35 11.57 12.98
CA ALA A 112 -8.46 12.72 13.00
C ALA A 112 -7.89 13.02 11.60
N ASP A 113 -8.77 13.13 10.60
CA ASP A 113 -8.43 13.15 9.17
C ASP A 113 -7.45 14.27 8.80
N ASP A 114 -7.66 15.48 9.33
CA ASP A 114 -6.77 16.60 9.05
C ASP A 114 -5.36 16.39 9.65
N ARG A 115 -5.26 15.70 10.79
CA ARG A 115 -3.95 15.38 11.40
C ARG A 115 -3.20 14.37 10.55
N ALA A 116 -3.90 13.34 10.07
CA ALA A 116 -3.35 12.34 9.17
C ALA A 116 -2.88 12.96 7.84
N LEU A 117 -3.71 13.83 7.23
CA LEU A 117 -3.37 14.49 5.96
C LEU A 117 -2.18 15.44 6.11
N ARG A 118 -2.10 16.19 7.22
CA ARG A 118 -0.91 16.99 7.55
C ARG A 118 0.34 16.13 7.68
N LEU A 119 0.26 14.97 8.32
CA LEU A 119 1.41 14.06 8.45
C LEU A 119 1.90 13.56 7.10
N LEU A 120 1.00 13.09 6.22
CA LEU A 120 1.35 12.67 4.85
C LEU A 120 1.97 13.83 4.04
N THR A 121 1.42 15.03 4.18
CA THR A 121 1.92 16.23 3.51
C THR A 121 3.32 16.60 4.00
N SER A 122 3.54 16.57 5.33
CA SER A 122 4.85 16.84 5.93
C SER A 122 5.88 15.81 5.50
N MET A 123 5.53 14.53 5.44
CA MET A 123 6.40 13.46 4.96
C MET A 123 6.83 13.70 3.50
N TYR A 124 5.87 14.00 2.62
CA TYR A 124 6.18 14.32 1.21
C TYR A 124 7.08 15.55 1.07
N ARG A 125 6.80 16.61 1.85
CA ARG A 125 7.61 17.84 1.84
C ARG A 125 9.02 17.59 2.33
N ALA A 126 9.19 16.81 3.40
CA ALA A 126 10.50 16.46 3.96
C ALA A 126 11.38 15.75 2.93
N VAL A 127 10.85 14.70 2.29
CA VAL A 127 11.56 13.97 1.21
C VAL A 127 11.83 14.87 0.01
N THR A 128 10.86 15.69 -0.40
CA THR A 128 10.99 16.56 -1.58
C THR A 128 11.98 17.70 -1.38
N SER A 129 12.07 18.23 -0.17
CA SER A 129 12.90 19.39 0.18
C SER A 129 14.24 18.99 0.81
N HIS A 130 14.48 17.69 0.96
CA HIS A 130 15.65 17.13 1.64
C HIS A 130 15.82 17.68 3.06
N THR A 131 14.72 17.78 3.81
CA THR A 131 14.71 18.21 5.21
C THR A 131 14.26 17.07 6.12
N ASP A 132 14.64 17.11 7.40
CA ASP A 132 14.15 16.13 8.36
C ASP A 132 12.64 16.24 8.56
N LEU A 133 12.01 15.10 8.82
CA LEU A 133 10.58 15.04 9.11
C LEU A 133 10.37 15.14 10.62
N VAL A 134 9.45 15.99 11.07
CA VAL A 134 9.04 16.03 12.48
C VAL A 134 7.72 15.27 12.66
N VAL A 135 7.72 14.24 13.49
CA VAL A 135 6.53 13.45 13.86
C VAL A 135 6.39 13.43 15.37
N ASP A 136 5.26 13.92 15.88
CA ASP A 136 4.95 14.01 17.32
C ASP A 136 6.10 14.60 18.17
N GLY A 137 6.79 15.62 17.64
CA GLY A 137 7.89 16.32 18.31
C GLY A 137 9.26 15.66 18.15
N HIS A 138 9.35 14.50 17.49
CA HIS A 138 10.62 13.83 17.21
C HIS A 138 11.07 14.10 15.76
N ALA A 139 12.34 14.49 15.60
CA ALA A 139 12.96 14.57 14.28
C ALA A 139 13.32 13.17 13.76
N LEU A 140 12.98 12.90 12.50
CA LEU A 140 13.31 11.70 11.76
C LEU A 140 14.32 12.09 10.66
N PRO A 141 15.50 11.47 10.63
CA PRO A 141 16.55 11.81 9.67
C PRO A 141 16.06 11.56 8.25
N SER A 142 15.96 12.63 7.46
CA SER A 142 15.62 12.59 6.03
C SER A 142 16.52 13.49 5.19
N THR A 143 17.46 14.17 5.85
CA THR A 143 18.55 14.95 5.25
C THR A 143 19.77 14.07 4.98
N GLY A 144 20.60 14.49 4.01
CA GLY A 144 21.91 13.87 3.78
C GLY A 144 21.88 12.39 3.35
N LEU A 145 20.76 11.90 2.84
CA LEU A 145 20.58 10.49 2.50
C LEU A 145 21.62 10.02 1.48
N THR A 146 22.10 8.79 1.65
CA THR A 146 22.99 8.13 0.69
C THR A 146 22.20 7.29 -0.31
N GLY A 147 22.58 7.33 -1.58
CA GLY A 147 21.90 6.58 -2.64
C GLY A 147 22.08 7.23 -4.00
N THR A 148 21.60 6.58 -5.04
CA THR A 148 21.64 7.13 -6.40
C THR A 148 20.50 8.14 -6.60
N ARG A 149 20.64 9.03 -7.59
CA ARG A 149 19.54 9.93 -8.01
C ARG A 149 18.25 9.17 -8.34
N HIS A 150 18.38 7.97 -8.89
CA HIS A 150 17.24 7.09 -9.19
C HIS A 150 16.54 6.62 -7.91
N ASP A 151 17.29 6.26 -6.88
CA ASP A 151 16.72 5.87 -5.58
C ASP A 151 15.96 7.04 -4.96
N HIS A 152 16.55 8.24 -4.96
CA HIS A 152 15.86 9.45 -4.47
C HIS A 152 14.56 9.73 -5.23
N HIS A 153 14.57 9.53 -6.56
CA HIS A 153 13.37 9.68 -7.37
C HIS A 153 12.30 8.66 -6.96
N LYS A 154 12.66 7.38 -6.80
CA LYS A 154 11.75 6.32 -6.33
C LYS A 154 11.19 6.59 -4.94
N LEU A 155 12.00 7.06 -4.00
CA LEU A 155 11.53 7.42 -2.66
C LEU A 155 10.50 8.56 -2.74
N ARG A 156 10.80 9.60 -3.52
CA ARG A 156 9.88 10.73 -3.76
C ARG A 156 8.58 10.28 -4.42
N GLU A 157 8.65 9.41 -5.42
CA GLU A 157 7.49 8.83 -6.08
C GLU A 157 6.64 8.03 -5.10
N TRP A 158 7.27 7.18 -4.29
CA TRP A 158 6.59 6.37 -3.28
C TRP A 158 5.85 7.23 -2.23
N VAL A 159 6.49 8.25 -1.65
CA VAL A 159 5.79 9.15 -0.70
C VAL A 159 4.68 9.97 -1.39
N TRP A 160 4.87 10.32 -2.67
CA TRP A 160 3.85 11.02 -3.46
C TRP A 160 2.62 10.13 -3.70
N LEU A 161 2.83 8.87 -4.07
CA LEU A 161 1.74 7.90 -4.29
C LEU A 161 0.88 7.73 -3.04
N HIS A 162 1.48 7.68 -1.86
CA HIS A 162 0.73 7.60 -0.60
C HIS A 162 0.04 8.91 -0.24
N LEU A 163 0.69 10.07 -0.43
CA LEU A 163 0.04 11.37 -0.23
C LEU A 163 -1.21 11.52 -1.09
N VAL A 164 -1.13 11.16 -2.37
CA VAL A 164 -2.24 11.26 -3.32
C VAL A 164 -3.30 10.19 -2.99
N GLY A 165 -2.93 8.91 -2.97
CA GLY A 165 -3.88 7.82 -2.81
C GLY A 165 -4.58 7.81 -1.45
N ASP A 166 -3.81 7.85 -0.35
CA ASP A 166 -4.39 7.80 1.00
C ASP A 166 -5.07 9.13 1.36
N GLY A 167 -4.55 10.27 0.91
CA GLY A 167 -5.16 11.59 1.12
C GLY A 167 -6.51 11.74 0.43
N ILE A 168 -6.62 11.36 -0.86
CA ILE A 168 -7.90 11.38 -1.59
C ILE A 168 -8.91 10.46 -0.92
N ARG A 169 -8.50 9.23 -0.58
CA ARG A 169 -9.41 8.26 0.04
C ARG A 169 -9.95 8.76 1.37
N ALA A 170 -9.11 9.33 2.22
CA ALA A 170 -9.54 9.85 3.50
C ALA A 170 -10.57 10.98 3.36
N LEU A 171 -10.29 11.95 2.50
CA LEU A 171 -11.21 13.06 2.22
C LEU A 171 -12.54 12.54 1.64
N ALA A 172 -12.49 11.56 0.73
CA ALA A 172 -13.67 10.91 0.18
C ALA A 172 -14.50 10.15 1.23
N LEU A 173 -13.84 9.39 2.13
CA LEU A 173 -14.52 8.67 3.22
C LEU A 173 -15.19 9.64 4.21
N ALA A 174 -14.60 10.83 4.42
CA ALA A 174 -15.20 11.91 5.19
C ALA A 174 -16.33 12.66 4.44
N GLY A 175 -16.65 12.27 3.20
CA GLY A 175 -17.64 12.94 2.35
C GLY A 175 -17.17 14.27 1.77
N ARG A 176 -15.90 14.64 1.95
CA ARG A 176 -15.29 15.90 1.50
C ARG A 176 -14.76 15.77 0.07
N TRP A 177 -15.65 15.47 -0.87
CA TRP A 177 -15.28 15.18 -2.27
C TRP A 177 -14.61 16.36 -2.99
N ASP A 178 -15.06 17.59 -2.75
CA ASP A 178 -14.42 18.77 -3.35
C ASP A 178 -13.01 18.98 -2.80
N ASP A 179 -12.78 18.73 -1.51
CA ASP A 179 -11.44 18.77 -0.92
C ASP A 179 -10.55 17.65 -1.47
N ALA A 180 -11.11 16.45 -1.69
CA ALA A 180 -10.40 15.35 -2.33
C ALA A 180 -9.91 15.73 -3.75
N VAL A 181 -10.75 16.45 -4.52
CA VAL A 181 -10.38 16.98 -5.84
C VAL A 181 -9.35 18.10 -5.73
N ALA A 182 -9.49 19.02 -4.77
CA ALA A 182 -8.52 20.08 -4.54
C ALA A 182 -7.14 19.51 -4.17
N HIS A 183 -7.11 18.51 -3.28
CA HIS A 183 -5.93 17.75 -2.89
C HIS A 183 -5.28 17.05 -4.09
N ALA A 184 -6.07 16.32 -4.88
CA ALA A 184 -5.59 15.68 -6.10
C ALA A 184 -4.99 16.70 -7.07
N ARG A 185 -5.61 17.86 -7.27
CA ARG A 185 -5.07 18.93 -8.14
C ARG A 185 -3.76 19.51 -7.61
N ALA A 186 -3.71 19.85 -6.32
CA ALA A 186 -2.52 20.42 -5.68
C ALA A 186 -1.29 19.52 -5.83
N HIS A 187 -1.51 18.20 -5.89
CA HIS A 187 -0.47 17.19 -6.03
C HIS A 187 -0.41 16.54 -7.41
N ARG A 188 -1.06 17.10 -8.44
CA ARG A 188 -1.07 16.59 -9.82
C ARG A 188 -1.53 15.12 -9.94
N GLY A 189 -2.41 14.67 -9.05
CA GLY A 189 -2.97 13.32 -9.00
C GLY A 189 -4.19 13.08 -9.88
N ILE A 190 -4.54 14.00 -10.80
CA ILE A 190 -5.65 13.82 -11.74
C ILE A 190 -5.08 13.51 -13.13
N GLY A 191 -5.10 12.24 -13.51
CA GLY A 191 -4.71 11.75 -14.83
C GLY A 191 -5.89 11.47 -15.76
N LEU A 192 -5.59 10.75 -16.86
CA LEU A 192 -6.60 10.26 -17.82
C LEU A 192 -7.17 8.90 -17.42
N HIS A 193 -6.34 8.01 -16.86
CA HIS A 193 -6.77 6.76 -16.25
C HIS A 193 -7.73 7.00 -15.07
N LEU A 194 -8.59 6.02 -14.81
CA LEU A 194 -9.56 6.04 -13.72
C LEU A 194 -8.89 5.66 -12.40
N MET A 195 -7.85 6.39 -12.02
CA MET A 195 -7.24 6.36 -10.69
C MET A 195 -8.01 7.25 -9.70
N GLU A 196 -7.61 7.25 -8.43
CA GLU A 196 -8.30 7.90 -7.32
C GLU A 196 -8.72 9.35 -7.63
N GLY A 197 -7.80 10.16 -8.17
CA GLY A 197 -8.06 11.58 -8.45
C GLY A 197 -9.03 11.83 -9.60
N ARG A 198 -9.02 10.98 -10.64
CA ARG A 198 -9.96 11.09 -11.76
C ARG A 198 -11.35 10.64 -11.33
N GLN A 199 -11.45 9.53 -10.59
CA GLN A 199 -12.70 9.06 -10.01
C GLN A 199 -13.30 10.10 -9.05
N ALA A 200 -12.50 10.67 -8.13
CA ALA A 200 -12.95 11.71 -7.21
C ALA A 200 -13.48 12.94 -7.94
N LYS A 201 -12.84 13.36 -9.04
CA LYS A 201 -13.32 14.47 -9.89
C LYS A 201 -14.70 14.17 -10.48
N ILE A 202 -14.91 12.98 -11.02
CA ILE A 202 -16.19 12.58 -11.62
C ILE A 202 -17.28 12.54 -10.55
N LEU A 203 -17.00 11.88 -9.40
CA LEU A 203 -17.93 11.78 -8.29
C LEU A 203 -18.30 13.14 -7.69
N ALA A 204 -17.33 14.05 -7.52
CA ALA A 204 -17.60 15.41 -7.06
C ALA A 204 -18.53 16.16 -8.02
N HIS A 205 -18.41 15.96 -9.33
CA HIS A 205 -19.36 16.53 -10.29
C HIS A 205 -20.76 15.93 -10.17
N CYS A 206 -20.88 14.60 -10.01
CA CYS A 206 -22.18 13.95 -9.78
C CYS A 206 -22.86 14.48 -8.51
N LEU A 207 -22.11 14.54 -7.41
CA LEU A 207 -22.62 14.99 -6.11
C LEU A 207 -22.96 16.48 -6.10
N ASN A 208 -22.30 17.30 -6.92
CA ASN A 208 -22.62 18.72 -7.04
C ASN A 208 -23.71 19.03 -8.08
N GLY A 209 -24.43 18.02 -8.59
CA GLY A 209 -25.49 18.21 -9.58
C GLY A 209 -24.97 18.78 -10.91
N ARG A 210 -23.76 18.37 -11.32
CA ARG A 210 -23.12 18.78 -12.57
C ARG A 210 -22.91 17.57 -13.50
N PRO A 211 -23.99 16.90 -13.94
CA PRO A 211 -23.91 15.68 -14.74
C PRO A 211 -23.11 15.87 -16.03
N ALA A 212 -23.28 16.99 -16.74
CA ALA A 212 -22.58 17.27 -17.99
C ALA A 212 -21.05 17.33 -17.78
N ALA A 213 -20.60 17.90 -16.65
CA ALA A 213 -19.20 17.93 -16.29
C ALA A 213 -18.68 16.54 -15.88
N ALA A 214 -19.49 15.74 -15.19
CA ALA A 214 -19.17 14.37 -14.84
C ALA A 214 -19.02 13.49 -16.09
N ILE A 215 -19.99 13.54 -17.01
CA ILE A 215 -20.00 12.84 -18.31
C ILE A 215 -18.78 13.26 -19.13
N THR A 216 -18.49 14.56 -19.24
CA THR A 216 -17.31 15.05 -19.97
C THR A 216 -16.02 14.51 -19.35
N ALA A 217 -15.94 14.48 -18.03
CA ALA A 217 -14.77 13.95 -17.31
C ALA A 217 -14.66 12.42 -17.47
N LEU A 218 -15.75 11.67 -17.56
CA LEU A 218 -15.73 10.23 -17.82
C LEU A 218 -15.37 9.93 -19.29
N ALA A 219 -15.96 10.64 -20.24
CA ALA A 219 -15.69 10.47 -21.68
C ALA A 219 -14.22 10.78 -22.05
N GLY A 220 -13.60 11.73 -21.35
CA GLY A 220 -12.18 12.03 -21.52
C GLY A 220 -11.23 11.11 -20.76
N SER A 221 -11.71 10.00 -20.16
CA SER A 221 -10.88 9.02 -19.46
C SER A 221 -10.43 7.90 -20.39
N THR A 222 -9.28 7.30 -20.08
CA THR A 222 -8.65 6.23 -20.88
C THR A 222 -8.45 4.98 -20.00
N PRO A 223 -9.53 4.23 -19.69
CA PRO A 223 -9.41 3.00 -18.92
C PRO A 223 -8.64 1.94 -19.73
N GLU A 224 -7.63 1.33 -19.13
CA GLU A 224 -6.82 0.30 -19.78
C GLU A 224 -6.91 -1.05 -19.05
N GLN A 225 -7.19 -1.02 -17.75
CA GLN A 225 -7.29 -2.23 -16.94
C GLN A 225 -8.75 -2.74 -16.85
N PRO A 226 -8.99 -4.06 -16.76
CA PRO A 226 -10.34 -4.62 -16.62
C PRO A 226 -11.14 -4.05 -15.44
N TRP A 227 -10.47 -3.72 -14.34
CA TRP A 227 -11.11 -3.10 -13.19
C TRP A 227 -11.52 -1.64 -13.46
N GLU A 228 -10.80 -0.91 -14.32
CA GLU A 228 -11.15 0.47 -14.68
C GLU A 228 -12.44 0.48 -15.51
N LEU A 229 -12.67 -0.52 -16.37
CA LEU A 229 -13.89 -0.65 -17.16
C LEU A 229 -15.13 -0.90 -16.27
N GLN A 230 -14.99 -1.71 -15.23
CA GLN A 230 -16.05 -1.91 -14.25
C GLN A 230 -16.35 -0.61 -13.47
N VAL A 231 -15.31 0.11 -13.04
CA VAL A 231 -15.45 1.44 -12.41
C VAL A 231 -16.13 2.44 -13.36
N ALA A 232 -15.73 2.46 -14.64
CA ALA A 232 -16.33 3.32 -15.66
C ALA A 232 -17.84 3.07 -15.81
N SER A 233 -18.26 1.80 -15.75
CA SER A 233 -19.67 1.42 -15.85
C SER A 233 -20.48 1.93 -14.65
N CYS A 234 -19.97 1.78 -13.43
CA CYS A 234 -20.58 2.37 -12.24
C CYS A 234 -20.66 3.90 -12.33
N LEU A 235 -19.57 4.56 -12.76
CA LEU A 235 -19.54 6.01 -12.92
C LEU A 235 -20.52 6.47 -14.00
N ASN A 236 -20.67 5.74 -15.10
CA ASN A 236 -21.63 6.05 -16.16
C ASN A 236 -23.06 6.09 -15.62
N VAL A 237 -23.45 5.09 -14.84
CA VAL A 237 -24.75 5.05 -14.13
C VAL A 237 -24.89 6.27 -13.21
N MET A 238 -23.87 6.55 -12.39
CA MET A 238 -23.90 7.67 -11.44
C MET A 238 -23.90 9.06 -12.08
N CYS A 239 -23.40 9.20 -13.31
CA CYS A 239 -23.37 10.46 -14.08
C CYS A 239 -24.72 10.83 -14.68
N THR A 240 -25.70 9.91 -14.71
CA THR A 240 -27.02 10.18 -15.26
C THR A 240 -27.88 11.00 -14.31
N ASP A 241 -28.49 12.07 -14.82
CA ASP A 241 -29.41 12.91 -14.06
C ASP A 241 -30.79 12.24 -14.00
N GLY A 242 -31.06 11.53 -12.91
CA GLY A 242 -32.36 10.89 -12.65
C GLY A 242 -32.28 9.37 -12.60
N THR A 243 -33.24 8.70 -13.24
CA THR A 243 -33.28 7.23 -13.35
C THR A 243 -32.34 6.82 -14.49
N PRO A 244 -31.27 6.07 -14.21
CA PRO A 244 -30.42 5.50 -15.25
C PRO A 244 -31.27 4.68 -16.23
N ALA A 245 -30.95 4.71 -17.52
CA ALA A 245 -31.58 3.78 -18.46
C ALA A 245 -31.33 2.35 -17.98
N SER A 246 -32.36 1.48 -17.95
CA SER A 246 -32.22 0.09 -17.49
C SER A 246 -31.03 -0.61 -18.15
N ARG A 247 -30.82 -0.35 -19.45
CA ARG A 247 -29.67 -0.84 -20.21
C ARG A 247 -28.31 -0.51 -19.56
N ASN A 248 -28.12 0.68 -19.01
CA ASN A 248 -26.86 1.04 -18.34
C ASN A 248 -26.66 0.27 -17.03
N ILE A 249 -27.75 -0.06 -16.33
CA ILE A 249 -27.71 -0.90 -15.13
C ILE A 249 -27.38 -2.35 -15.52
N ASP A 250 -28.02 -2.87 -16.57
CA ASP A 250 -27.78 -4.22 -17.08
C ASP A 250 -26.32 -4.37 -17.51
N GLU A 251 -25.79 -3.45 -18.32
CA GLU A 251 -24.39 -3.42 -18.75
C GLU A 251 -23.42 -3.36 -17.55
N MET A 252 -23.72 -2.55 -16.53
CA MET A 252 -22.92 -2.48 -15.30
C MET A 252 -22.91 -3.81 -14.52
N ILE A 253 -24.05 -4.48 -14.41
CA ILE A 253 -24.17 -5.77 -13.73
C ILE A 253 -23.44 -6.84 -14.53
N GLU A 254 -23.64 -6.91 -15.85
CA GLU A 254 -22.96 -7.85 -16.74
C GLU A 254 -21.44 -7.70 -16.67
N HIS A 255 -20.91 -6.48 -16.69
CA HIS A 255 -19.49 -6.23 -16.52
C HIS A 255 -18.95 -6.68 -15.16
N PHE A 256 -19.73 -6.57 -14.08
CA PHE A 256 -19.32 -7.06 -12.77
C PHE A 256 -19.35 -8.59 -12.70
N VAL A 257 -20.47 -9.20 -13.08
CA VAL A 257 -20.70 -10.65 -12.98
C VAL A 257 -19.78 -11.44 -13.91
N GLY A 258 -19.56 -10.93 -15.13
CA GLY A 258 -18.73 -11.59 -16.15
C GLY A 258 -17.22 -11.53 -15.92
N GLN A 259 -16.75 -10.90 -14.84
CA GLN A 259 -15.32 -10.77 -14.54
C GLN A 259 -14.93 -11.64 -13.36
N GLU A 260 -13.88 -12.45 -13.53
CA GLU A 260 -13.33 -13.27 -12.45
C GLU A 260 -12.61 -12.42 -11.40
N PRO A 261 -12.68 -12.78 -10.11
CA PRO A 261 -11.92 -12.12 -9.06
C PRO A 261 -10.40 -12.21 -9.31
N MET A 262 -9.73 -11.05 -9.34
CA MET A 262 -8.27 -10.99 -9.46
C MET A 262 -7.59 -11.23 -8.10
N PRO A 263 -6.52 -12.06 -8.03
CA PRO A 263 -5.74 -12.24 -6.81
C PRO A 263 -5.24 -10.91 -6.22
N GLY A 264 -5.42 -10.72 -4.91
CA GLY A 264 -5.03 -9.50 -4.20
C GLY A 264 -6.03 -8.34 -4.27
N TYR A 265 -7.12 -8.46 -5.06
CA TYR A 265 -8.14 -7.41 -5.23
C TYR A 265 -9.44 -7.67 -4.48
N VAL A 266 -9.49 -8.64 -3.56
CA VAL A 266 -10.73 -9.07 -2.86
C VAL A 266 -11.49 -7.90 -2.23
N VAL A 267 -10.80 -7.00 -1.51
CA VAL A 267 -11.43 -5.82 -0.90
C VAL A 267 -12.00 -4.87 -1.95
N PHE A 268 -11.24 -4.58 -3.01
CA PHE A 268 -11.70 -3.73 -4.11
C PHE A 268 -12.93 -4.34 -4.79
N ARG A 269 -12.87 -5.65 -5.07
CA ARG A 269 -13.94 -6.42 -5.70
C ARG A 269 -15.21 -6.40 -4.86
N ALA A 270 -15.09 -6.60 -3.55
CA ALA A 270 -16.22 -6.49 -2.64
C ALA A 270 -16.83 -5.08 -2.65
N GLN A 271 -16.01 -4.03 -2.51
CA GLN A 271 -16.50 -2.64 -2.54
C GLN A 271 -17.17 -2.27 -3.87
N LEU A 272 -16.64 -2.77 -4.99
CA LEU A 272 -17.22 -2.61 -6.30
C LEU A 272 -18.58 -3.32 -6.41
N GLY A 273 -18.68 -4.57 -5.98
CA GLY A 273 -19.96 -5.30 -6.00
C GLY A 273 -21.01 -4.68 -5.09
N LEU A 274 -20.63 -4.18 -3.91
CA LEU A 274 -21.52 -3.42 -3.04
C LEU A 274 -21.99 -2.12 -3.73
N THR A 275 -21.13 -1.46 -4.50
CA THR A 275 -21.47 -0.28 -5.30
C THR A 275 -22.47 -0.64 -6.40
N VAL A 276 -22.22 -1.71 -7.17
CA VAL A 276 -23.11 -2.22 -8.22
C VAL A 276 -24.49 -2.55 -7.64
N ALA A 277 -24.54 -3.30 -6.54
CA ALA A 277 -25.80 -3.65 -5.86
C ALA A 277 -26.56 -2.41 -5.35
N THR A 278 -25.86 -1.42 -4.81
CA THR A 278 -26.46 -0.15 -4.37
C THR A 278 -27.12 0.58 -5.53
N LEU A 279 -26.42 0.66 -6.68
CA LEU A 279 -26.91 1.36 -7.86
C LEU A 279 -28.05 0.62 -8.56
N ALA A 280 -28.02 -0.71 -8.57
CA ALA A 280 -29.04 -1.54 -9.21
C ALA A 280 -30.36 -1.61 -8.41
N ARG A 281 -30.33 -1.48 -7.07
CA ARG A 281 -31.46 -1.86 -6.21
C ARG A 281 -32.77 -1.14 -6.50
N THR A 282 -32.75 0.10 -6.96
CA THR A 282 -33.99 0.85 -7.26
C THR A 282 -34.65 0.40 -8.56
N THR A 283 -33.89 -0.22 -9.46
CA THR A 283 -34.33 -0.61 -10.80
C THR A 283 -34.57 -2.11 -10.89
N ASP A 284 -33.64 -2.91 -10.36
CA ASP A 284 -33.73 -4.37 -10.30
C ASP A 284 -33.22 -4.87 -8.94
N ARG A 285 -34.18 -5.11 -8.03
CA ARG A 285 -33.89 -5.62 -6.69
C ARG A 285 -33.38 -7.07 -6.72
N ALA A 286 -33.86 -7.89 -7.65
CA ALA A 286 -33.47 -9.29 -7.73
C ALA A 286 -32.02 -9.42 -8.21
N ALA A 287 -31.63 -8.68 -9.25
CA ALA A 287 -30.25 -8.65 -9.71
C ALA A 287 -29.31 -8.02 -8.67
N ALA A 288 -29.73 -6.95 -7.98
CA ALA A 288 -28.96 -6.38 -6.87
C ALA A 288 -28.71 -7.40 -5.74
N ASN A 289 -29.72 -8.18 -5.37
CA ASN A 289 -29.56 -9.27 -4.39
C ASN A 289 -28.62 -10.37 -4.90
N GLY A 290 -28.71 -10.74 -6.19
CA GLY A 290 -27.80 -11.71 -6.82
C GLY A 290 -26.34 -11.27 -6.77
N VAL A 291 -26.05 -9.99 -7.07
CA VAL A 291 -24.71 -9.41 -6.94
C VAL A 291 -24.22 -9.44 -5.49
N LEU A 292 -25.08 -9.13 -4.52
CA LEU A 292 -24.70 -9.19 -3.09
C LEU A 292 -24.37 -10.62 -2.64
N ALA A 293 -25.16 -11.60 -3.05
CA ALA A 293 -24.91 -13.01 -2.76
C ALA A 293 -23.58 -13.48 -3.38
N GLN A 294 -23.32 -13.13 -4.64
CA GLN A 294 -22.04 -13.44 -5.30
C GLN A 294 -20.86 -12.81 -4.54
N VAL A 295 -20.96 -11.54 -4.15
CA VAL A 295 -19.89 -10.87 -3.37
C VAL A 295 -19.66 -11.58 -2.03
N ALA A 296 -20.73 -11.98 -1.32
CA ALA A 296 -20.61 -12.70 -0.08
C ALA A 296 -19.85 -14.03 -0.27
N ASP A 297 -20.21 -14.81 -1.29
CA ASP A 297 -19.56 -16.09 -1.59
C ASP A 297 -18.08 -15.90 -1.99
N GLU A 298 -17.78 -14.89 -2.84
CA GLU A 298 -16.40 -14.54 -3.21
C GLU A 298 -15.56 -14.19 -1.99
N VAL A 299 -16.12 -13.43 -1.03
CA VAL A 299 -15.44 -13.02 0.21
C VAL A 299 -15.26 -14.19 1.18
N ILE A 300 -16.29 -15.02 1.38
CA ILE A 300 -16.21 -16.22 2.22
C ILE A 300 -15.13 -17.16 1.68
N LYS A 301 -15.12 -17.41 0.37
CA LYS A 301 -14.11 -18.24 -0.29
C LYS A 301 -12.70 -17.69 -0.14
N ALA A 302 -12.54 -16.37 -0.20
CA ALA A 302 -11.24 -15.71 -0.02
C ALA A 302 -10.76 -15.69 1.43
N GLY A 303 -11.67 -15.80 2.41
CA GLY A 303 -11.35 -15.73 3.83
C GLY A 303 -10.78 -14.37 4.27
N ASP A 304 -11.14 -13.27 3.58
CA ASP A 304 -10.58 -11.95 3.85
C ASP A 304 -11.46 -11.15 4.83
N GLY A 305 -10.93 -10.89 6.02
CA GLY A 305 -11.62 -10.15 7.08
C GLY A 305 -11.96 -8.70 6.73
N TYR A 306 -11.12 -8.01 5.92
CA TYR A 306 -11.42 -6.63 5.54
C TYR A 306 -12.64 -6.57 4.61
N ALA A 307 -12.69 -7.48 3.63
CA ALA A 307 -13.82 -7.58 2.72
C ALA A 307 -15.09 -8.05 3.45
N ALA A 308 -14.97 -9.04 4.36
CA ALA A 308 -16.09 -9.51 5.18
C ALA A 308 -16.69 -8.38 6.02
N ARG A 309 -15.83 -7.56 6.64
CA ARG A 309 -16.26 -6.35 7.37
C ARG A 309 -17.03 -5.38 6.48
N ASP A 310 -16.55 -5.12 5.27
CA ASP A 310 -17.18 -4.17 4.36
C ASP A 310 -18.57 -4.64 3.94
N VAL A 311 -18.72 -5.94 3.65
CA VAL A 311 -20.01 -6.60 3.34
C VAL A 311 -20.95 -6.51 4.56
N LEU A 312 -20.52 -6.96 5.74
CA LEU A 312 -21.34 -6.94 6.96
C LEU A 312 -21.77 -5.53 7.41
N ARG A 313 -20.95 -4.51 7.10
CA ARG A 313 -21.26 -3.11 7.41
C ARG A 313 -22.13 -2.45 6.36
N HIS A 314 -22.36 -3.07 5.22
CA HIS A 314 -23.13 -2.45 4.16
C HIS A 314 -24.58 -2.25 4.62
N PRO A 315 -25.16 -1.04 4.51
CA PRO A 315 -26.54 -0.82 4.97
C PRO A 315 -27.52 -1.80 4.34
N ASP A 316 -27.20 -2.22 3.12
CA ASP A 316 -28.10 -3.02 2.32
C ASP A 316 -27.95 -4.50 2.55
N THR A 317 -26.86 -4.98 3.14
CA THR A 317 -26.77 -6.39 3.54
C THR A 317 -27.69 -6.71 4.71
N ARG A 318 -28.05 -5.70 5.51
CA ARG A 318 -29.12 -5.83 6.52
C ARG A 318 -30.52 -5.81 5.93
N ALA A 319 -30.66 -5.27 4.72
CA ALA A 319 -31.93 -5.12 4.00
C ALA A 319 -32.07 -6.08 2.81
N ALA A 320 -31.04 -6.89 2.55
CA ALA A 320 -30.94 -7.85 1.46
C ALA A 320 -31.13 -9.26 2.01
N ASP A 321 -31.56 -10.14 1.12
CA ASP A 321 -31.85 -11.54 1.41
C ASP A 321 -30.56 -12.39 1.38
N LEU A 322 -29.49 -11.94 2.05
CA LEU A 322 -28.36 -12.84 2.32
C LEU A 322 -28.89 -14.04 3.12
N THR A 323 -28.45 -15.23 2.77
CA THR A 323 -28.86 -16.42 3.53
C THR A 323 -28.28 -16.36 4.93
N SER A 324 -28.96 -16.98 5.91
CA SER A 324 -28.43 -17.10 7.27
C SER A 324 -27.05 -17.77 7.30
N GLU A 325 -26.79 -18.68 6.36
CA GLU A 325 -25.50 -19.36 6.18
C GLU A 325 -24.40 -18.38 5.73
N GLN A 326 -24.65 -17.58 4.68
CA GLN A 326 -23.71 -16.55 4.23
C GLN A 326 -23.44 -15.52 5.33
N GLY A 327 -24.49 -15.10 6.05
CA GLY A 327 -24.38 -14.19 7.17
C GLY A 327 -23.48 -14.74 8.28
N SER A 328 -23.68 -16.00 8.69
CA SER A 328 -22.84 -16.66 9.70
C SER A 328 -21.40 -16.81 9.22
N ALA A 329 -21.18 -17.30 8.00
CA ALA A 329 -19.85 -17.50 7.46
C ALA A 329 -19.04 -16.19 7.36
N LEU A 330 -19.67 -15.08 6.95
CA LEU A 330 -19.01 -13.77 6.96
C LEU A 330 -18.63 -13.31 8.37
N VAL A 331 -19.49 -13.57 9.37
CA VAL A 331 -19.20 -13.27 10.77
C VAL A 331 -18.04 -14.14 11.28
N ASP A 332 -17.97 -15.40 10.88
CA ASP A 332 -16.88 -16.31 11.24
C ASP A 332 -15.54 -15.87 10.62
N VAL A 333 -15.55 -15.45 9.34
CA VAL A 333 -14.37 -14.85 8.69
C VAL A 333 -13.93 -13.58 9.42
N LEU A 334 -14.86 -12.68 9.72
CA LEU A 334 -14.54 -11.45 10.45
C LEU A 334 -13.96 -11.74 11.84
N THR A 335 -14.60 -12.64 12.60
CA THR A 335 -14.20 -12.98 13.96
C THR A 335 -12.84 -13.67 13.99
N SER A 336 -12.60 -14.64 13.11
CA SER A 336 -11.32 -15.35 13.02
C SER A 336 -10.17 -14.45 12.59
N SER A 337 -10.41 -13.42 11.77
CA SER A 337 -9.40 -12.43 11.38
C SER A 337 -8.92 -11.53 12.53
N GLY A 338 -9.64 -11.52 13.65
CA GLY A 338 -9.32 -10.71 14.84
C GLY A 338 -9.55 -9.21 14.66
N LEU A 339 -10.18 -8.77 13.56
CA LEU A 339 -10.45 -7.35 13.30
C LEU A 339 -11.31 -6.74 14.39
N GLU A 340 -10.85 -5.62 14.94
CA GLU A 340 -11.54 -4.80 15.93
C GLU A 340 -11.92 -5.54 17.22
N ALA A 341 -11.25 -6.67 17.52
CA ALA A 341 -11.50 -7.47 18.72
C ALA A 341 -11.15 -6.73 20.04
N GLY A 342 -10.40 -5.62 19.96
CA GLY A 342 -9.94 -4.82 21.10
C GLY A 342 -8.80 -5.46 21.90
N ARG A 343 -8.48 -6.73 21.63
CA ARG A 343 -7.42 -7.49 22.28
C ARG A 343 -6.95 -8.64 21.39
N LEU A 344 -5.70 -9.05 21.62
CA LEU A 344 -5.15 -10.30 21.09
C LEU A 344 -5.29 -11.41 22.13
N PRO A 345 -5.61 -12.66 21.74
CA PRO A 345 -5.43 -13.81 22.60
C PRO A 345 -3.99 -13.87 23.12
N GLU A 346 -3.83 -14.12 24.42
CA GLU A 346 -2.53 -14.03 25.11
C GLU A 346 -1.39 -14.83 24.43
N PRO A 347 -1.59 -16.06 23.93
CA PRO A 347 -0.55 -16.77 23.19
C PRO A 347 -0.11 -16.04 21.92
N LEU A 348 -1.05 -15.45 21.18
CA LEU A 348 -0.79 -14.70 19.95
C LEU A 348 -0.13 -13.36 20.25
N LEU A 349 -0.53 -12.68 21.33
CA LEU A 349 0.12 -11.44 21.77
C LEU A 349 1.60 -11.69 22.11
N ARG A 350 1.90 -12.75 22.86
CA ARG A 350 3.28 -13.12 23.18
C ARG A 350 4.09 -13.45 21.93
N SER A 351 3.51 -14.22 21.00
CA SER A 351 4.17 -14.55 19.73
C SER A 351 4.46 -13.30 18.90
N LEU A 352 3.48 -12.39 18.78
CA LEU A 352 3.62 -11.12 18.07
C LEU A 352 4.74 -10.25 18.65
N LEU A 353 4.74 -10.05 19.98
CA LEU A 353 5.75 -9.23 20.66
C LEU A 353 7.14 -9.85 20.62
N SER A 354 7.23 -11.18 20.73
CA SER A 354 8.50 -11.90 20.58
C SER A 354 9.05 -11.73 19.16
N SER A 355 8.20 -11.91 18.15
CA SER A 355 8.59 -11.78 16.73
C SER A 355 9.01 -10.36 16.39
N ALA A 356 8.29 -9.35 16.89
CA ALA A 356 8.66 -7.94 16.73
C ALA A 356 10.02 -7.64 17.38
N ARG A 357 10.31 -8.22 18.56
CA ARG A 357 11.63 -8.08 19.20
C ARG A 357 12.73 -8.73 18.37
N THR A 358 12.52 -9.97 17.94
CA THR A 358 13.47 -10.69 17.06
C THR A 358 13.76 -9.90 15.79
N ALA A 359 12.72 -9.38 15.13
CA ALA A 359 12.86 -8.55 13.94
C ALA A 359 13.61 -7.24 14.21
N ALA A 360 13.36 -6.59 15.35
CA ALA A 360 14.09 -5.39 15.77
C ALA A 360 15.58 -5.67 16.02
N GLU A 361 15.91 -6.78 16.66
CA GLU A 361 17.30 -7.20 16.90
C GLU A 361 18.04 -7.51 15.60
N ALA A 362 17.38 -8.23 14.67
CA ALA A 362 17.90 -8.50 13.33
C ALA A 362 18.13 -7.18 12.56
N LEU A 363 17.10 -6.33 12.50
CA LEU A 363 17.17 -5.05 11.79
C LEU A 363 18.28 -4.14 12.34
N ASN A 364 18.44 -4.07 13.67
CA ASN A 364 19.48 -3.29 14.31
C ASN A 364 20.88 -3.84 13.98
N SER A 365 21.02 -5.17 13.82
CA SER A 365 22.27 -5.80 13.40
C SER A 365 22.60 -5.55 11.92
N SER A 366 21.58 -5.44 11.06
CA SER A 366 21.73 -5.10 9.63
C SER A 366 22.02 -3.61 9.38
N ILE A 367 21.88 -2.75 10.39
CA ILE A 367 22.28 -1.34 10.34
C ILE A 367 23.57 -1.18 11.14
N PRO A 368 24.77 -1.35 10.53
CA PRO A 368 26.02 -1.26 11.26
C PRO A 368 26.14 0.06 12.05
N LEU A 369 26.36 -0.08 13.36
CA LEU A 369 26.96 0.95 14.21
C LEU A 369 28.45 1.06 13.84
N ARG A 370 29.07 2.22 14.05
CA ARG A 370 30.52 2.38 13.83
C ARG A 370 31.28 1.34 14.66
N ASP A 371 32.06 0.49 13.99
CA ASP A 371 33.28 0.00 14.63
C ASP A 371 34.17 1.23 14.85
N HIS A 372 34.41 1.57 16.12
CA HIS A 372 35.50 2.47 16.48
C HIS A 372 36.81 1.79 16.07
N LEU A 373 37.25 1.99 14.83
CA LEU A 373 38.63 1.79 14.45
C LEU A 373 39.49 2.75 15.27
N VAL A 374 39.96 2.26 16.41
CA VAL A 374 41.13 2.79 17.09
C VAL A 374 42.29 2.60 16.12
N ALA A 375 42.59 3.66 15.36
CA ALA A 375 43.85 3.74 14.65
C ALA A 375 44.97 3.81 15.70
N VAL A 376 45.57 2.66 16.01
CA VAL A 376 46.89 2.63 16.64
C VAL A 376 47.86 3.09 15.56
N GLU A 377 48.20 4.37 15.57
CA GLU A 377 49.31 4.93 14.80
C GLU A 377 50.60 4.22 15.21
N ALA A 378 51.08 3.32 14.36
CA ALA A 378 52.45 2.85 14.42
C ALA A 378 53.36 4.00 13.97
N SER A 379 54.12 4.56 14.92
CA SER A 379 55.24 5.46 14.66
C SER A 379 56.22 4.88 13.63
N PRO A 380 56.70 5.66 12.65
CA PRO A 380 57.74 5.21 11.73
C PRO A 380 59.13 5.41 12.35
N ARG A 381 59.97 4.36 12.30
CA ARG A 381 61.43 4.50 12.49
C ARG A 381 62.11 4.83 11.14
N PRO A 382 63.27 5.53 11.15
CA PRO A 382 63.85 6.15 9.96
C PRO A 382 64.96 5.33 9.28
N GLY A 383 65.22 5.65 8.00
CA GLY A 383 66.40 5.28 7.20
C GLY A 383 66.05 4.33 6.05
N VAL A 384 66.54 4.44 4.80
CA VAL A 384 67.71 5.12 4.22
C VAL A 384 67.45 5.32 2.71
N HIS A 385 68.08 6.35 2.14
CA HIS A 385 68.09 6.77 0.73
C HIS A 385 68.71 5.80 -0.30
N LEU A 386 68.47 6.13 -1.58
CA LEU A 386 69.14 5.77 -2.87
C LEU A 386 68.37 4.74 -3.72
N ASN A 387 68.22 4.85 -5.04
CA ASN A 387 68.67 5.83 -6.04
C ASN A 387 67.79 5.74 -7.32
N ALA A 388 67.99 6.70 -8.22
CA ALA A 388 67.22 6.96 -9.43
C ALA A 388 67.47 6.02 -10.63
N ARG A 389 66.48 5.88 -11.53
CA ARG A 389 66.50 6.25 -12.97
C ARG A 389 65.66 5.36 -13.92
N ASN A 390 64.89 6.07 -14.74
CA ASN A 390 64.75 5.98 -16.21
C ASN A 390 63.63 5.15 -16.90
N CYS A 391 62.94 5.92 -17.76
CA CYS A 391 62.43 5.63 -19.11
C CYS A 391 61.05 4.96 -19.30
N ALA A 392 60.12 5.77 -19.83
CA ALA A 392 58.96 5.41 -20.65
C ALA A 392 59.38 5.23 -22.14
N PRO A 393 58.49 5.16 -23.16
CA PRO A 393 57.16 4.55 -23.32
C PRO A 393 57.06 3.70 -24.64
N GLY A 394 55.91 3.06 -24.92
CA GLY A 394 55.62 2.52 -26.27
C GLY A 394 54.27 1.81 -26.43
N LEU A 395 53.30 2.48 -27.04
CA LEU A 395 52.10 1.96 -27.72
C LEU A 395 52.44 1.77 -29.24
N PRO A 396 51.51 1.41 -30.16
CA PRO A 396 50.39 0.44 -30.21
C PRO A 396 50.40 -0.42 -31.52
N ALA A 397 49.41 -1.29 -31.77
CA ALA A 397 48.82 -1.66 -33.09
C ALA A 397 47.80 -2.81 -32.93
N GLU A 398 46.50 -2.63 -33.21
CA GLU A 398 45.76 -2.88 -34.48
C GLU A 398 44.93 -4.19 -34.45
N GLN A 399 43.65 -4.07 -34.84
CA GLN A 399 42.66 -5.12 -35.15
C GLN A 399 42.87 -5.61 -36.62
N PRO A 400 42.00 -6.37 -37.35
CA PRO A 400 40.69 -7.02 -37.07
C PRO A 400 40.48 -8.43 -37.77
N GLY A 401 39.25 -8.98 -37.73
CA GLY A 401 38.72 -10.04 -38.65
C GLY A 401 38.19 -11.29 -37.93
N VAL A 402 36.88 -11.55 -37.75
CA VAL A 402 35.76 -11.94 -38.66
C VAL A 402 35.66 -13.46 -38.92
N GLU A 403 34.42 -13.98 -38.76
CA GLU A 403 33.87 -15.34 -39.10
C GLU A 403 34.37 -16.52 -38.25
N GLY A 404 33.59 -17.50 -37.82
CA GLY A 404 32.20 -17.94 -37.99
C GLY A 404 32.15 -19.38 -37.45
N GLY A 405 31.10 -19.82 -36.75
CA GLY A 405 31.12 -21.19 -36.19
C GLY A 405 29.99 -21.52 -35.23
N GLU A 406 28.93 -22.06 -35.80
CA GLU A 406 27.78 -22.72 -35.18
C GLU A 406 28.21 -23.94 -34.35
N THR A 407 27.94 -23.95 -33.03
CA THR A 407 27.80 -25.18 -32.22
C THR A 407 27.03 -24.86 -30.92
N ASP A 408 25.83 -25.41 -30.79
CA ASP A 408 25.19 -25.75 -29.51
C ASP A 408 25.45 -27.27 -29.26
N PRO A 409 25.34 -27.87 -28.05
CA PRO A 409 24.73 -27.33 -26.83
C PRO A 409 25.50 -27.65 -25.52
N VAL A 410 25.56 -26.72 -24.56
CA VAL A 410 25.84 -27.07 -23.15
C VAL A 410 25.01 -26.18 -22.22
N ARG A 411 24.09 -26.80 -21.48
CA ARG A 411 23.40 -26.18 -20.33
C ARG A 411 24.41 -25.67 -19.30
N PRO A 412 24.12 -24.53 -18.66
CA PRO A 412 24.40 -24.37 -17.24
C PRO A 412 23.13 -24.05 -16.45
N ARG A 413 23.13 -24.64 -15.24
CA ARG A 413 22.25 -24.34 -14.13
C ARG A 413 22.38 -22.87 -13.72
N GLY A 414 21.26 -22.33 -13.24
CA GLY A 414 21.25 -21.42 -12.09
C GLY A 414 21.42 -19.93 -12.41
N SER A 415 20.29 -19.22 -12.41
CA SER A 415 20.23 -17.88 -11.82
C SER A 415 18.81 -17.66 -11.30
N ARG A 416 18.67 -17.66 -9.97
CA ARG A 416 17.49 -17.14 -9.28
C ARG A 416 17.46 -15.65 -9.55
N GLY A 417 16.56 -15.21 -10.42
CA GLY A 417 16.25 -13.80 -10.58
C GLY A 417 15.57 -13.28 -9.31
N HIS A 418 16.21 -12.34 -8.63
CA HIS A 418 15.57 -11.49 -7.64
C HIS A 418 14.41 -10.72 -8.30
N ARG A 419 13.17 -11.09 -7.97
CA ARG A 419 12.01 -10.22 -8.18
C ARG A 419 11.90 -9.31 -6.95
N LEU A 420 12.40 -8.09 -7.10
CA LEU A 420 11.96 -6.94 -6.32
C LEU A 420 10.66 -6.43 -6.94
N ALA A 421 9.56 -7.10 -6.62
CA ALA A 421 8.19 -6.61 -6.77
C ALA A 421 7.41 -7.16 -5.58
N ASP A 422 6.50 -6.33 -5.05
CA ASP A 422 5.62 -6.59 -3.92
C ASP A 422 6.20 -6.34 -2.52
N LEU A 423 6.42 -5.05 -2.22
CA LEU A 423 6.19 -4.49 -0.89
C LEU A 423 5.31 -3.23 -1.04
N PRO A 424 4.33 -3.02 -0.14
CA PRO A 424 3.15 -2.15 -0.32
C PRO A 424 3.40 -0.66 -0.61
#